data_AF-A0A8H3EBM1-F1
#
_entry.id   AF-A0A8H3EBM1-F1
#
_cell.length_a   1.000
_cell.length_b   1.000
_cell.length_c   1.000
_cell.angle_alpha   90.00
_cell.angle_beta   90.00
_cell.angle_gamma   90.00
#
_symmetry.space_group_name_H-M   'P 1'
#
loop_
_entity.id
_entity.type
_entity.pdbx_description
1 polymer ?
#
loop_
_entity_poly.entity_id
_entity_poly.type
_entity_poly.pdbx_seq_one_letter_code
_entity_poly.pdbx_strand_id
1 'polypeptide(L)'
;MHIDSSNYGEAKVGVATGSSVCGTYSYRGSFQPLGFQSRDMGLYKDTDGTAYLLTEDRANGLRIDKLSGDYLSVVSNVYTWAEKYEAPAVIKSSSGVYFMFASQLTGWNTNDNMYSTSTSLSGPWSAWKTFAPSGSRTWDSQTTFVLPIGNNFIYMGDRWFSSNLMRSTYVWLPLTISGTTASMPTNYVNWVVDVNTGAMGAGPSENWYEAESASLSGSAVTASCSGCSGTSAVGYIGGSGNGVLTFNNVASSASTRTTLRIKHLNGDTTQRYGTVTVNGVAQTVAFLPTADGQTPGSSVVHVNLNSGSSNTVSIAGYNGGYAADVDRLMVPVS
;
A
#
# COMPACT_ATOMS: atom_id res chain seq x y z
N MET A 1 -13.02 -1.13 14.00
CA MET A 1 -13.47 -1.69 12.69
C MET A 1 -14.68 -0.91 12.26
N HIS A 2 -14.80 -0.54 10.99
CA HIS A 2 -16.06 -0.03 10.45
C HIS A 2 -17.00 -1.22 10.22
N ILE A 3 -18.20 -1.15 10.80
CA ILE A 3 -19.26 -2.15 10.66
C ILE A 3 -20.41 -1.53 9.89
N ASP A 4 -20.82 -2.20 8.83
CA ASP A 4 -21.89 -1.70 7.98
C ASP A 4 -22.71 -2.80 7.32
N SER A 5 -23.85 -2.40 6.77
CA SER A 5 -24.60 -3.17 5.79
C SER A 5 -24.04 -2.90 4.38
N SER A 6 -24.37 -3.75 3.41
CA SER A 6 -23.83 -3.64 2.04
C SER A 6 -24.16 -2.33 1.31
N ASN A 7 -25.16 -1.58 1.80
CA ASN A 7 -25.53 -0.26 1.28
C ASN A 7 -24.98 0.91 2.13
N TYR A 8 -24.10 0.63 3.09
CA TYR A 8 -23.49 1.61 3.99
C TYR A 8 -24.49 2.37 4.91
N GLY A 9 -25.62 1.73 5.24
CA GLY A 9 -26.72 2.31 6.00
C GLY A 9 -26.65 2.15 7.52
N GLU A 10 -25.87 1.20 8.05
CA GLU A 10 -25.74 1.04 9.51
C GLU A 10 -24.77 2.06 10.11
N ALA A 11 -23.63 2.29 9.43
CA ALA A 11 -22.60 3.26 9.80
C ALA A 11 -22.21 3.19 11.29
N LYS A 12 -21.63 2.06 11.72
CA LYS A 12 -21.22 1.79 13.11
C LYS A 12 -19.72 1.56 13.22
N VAL A 13 -19.20 1.75 14.43
CA VAL A 13 -17.91 1.16 14.83
C VAL A 13 -18.13 -0.22 15.43
N GLY A 14 -17.15 -1.11 15.28
CA GLY A 14 -17.05 -2.41 15.94
C GLY A 14 -15.74 -2.56 16.71
N VAL A 15 -15.83 -3.23 17.87
CA VAL A 15 -14.71 -3.46 18.79
C VAL A 15 -14.44 -4.95 18.92
N ALA A 16 -13.16 -5.33 18.94
CA ALA A 16 -12.72 -6.70 19.22
C ALA A 16 -11.43 -6.68 20.06
N THR A 17 -11.20 -7.70 20.87
CA THR A 17 -10.03 -7.79 21.78
C THR A 17 -9.30 -9.11 21.60
N GLY A 18 -7.96 -9.08 21.67
CA GLY A 18 -7.09 -10.25 21.61
C GLY A 18 -5.89 -10.06 22.53
N SER A 19 -5.29 -11.16 22.97
CA SER A 19 -4.10 -11.14 23.86
C SER A 19 -2.77 -11.11 23.09
N SER A 20 -2.81 -11.17 21.76
CA SER A 20 -1.65 -11.11 20.87
C SER A 20 -1.98 -10.33 19.60
N VAL A 21 -1.02 -9.55 19.10
CA VAL A 21 -1.15 -8.71 17.91
C VAL A 21 -1.58 -9.51 16.67
N CYS A 22 -1.01 -10.72 16.49
CA CYS A 22 -1.33 -11.60 15.37
C CYS A 22 -2.27 -12.76 15.78
N GLY A 23 -2.91 -12.66 16.95
CA GLY A 23 -3.78 -13.69 17.48
C GLY A 23 -5.22 -13.59 16.96
N THR A 24 -6.07 -14.49 17.44
CA THR A 24 -7.51 -14.39 17.26
C THR A 24 -8.09 -13.27 18.14
N TYR A 25 -8.96 -12.45 17.57
CA TYR A 25 -9.69 -11.41 18.29
C TYR A 25 -11.12 -11.87 18.58
N SER A 26 -11.60 -11.61 19.79
CA SER A 26 -12.98 -11.82 20.21
C SER A 26 -13.80 -10.55 19.97
N TYR A 27 -14.79 -10.62 19.08
CA TYR A 27 -15.68 -9.51 18.78
C TYR A 27 -16.58 -9.16 19.99
N ARG A 28 -16.69 -7.87 20.29
CA ARG A 28 -17.40 -7.33 21.47
C ARG A 28 -18.74 -6.69 21.12
N GLY A 29 -18.99 -6.42 19.83
CA GLY A 29 -20.20 -5.75 19.36
C GLY A 29 -19.89 -4.48 18.56
N SER A 30 -20.96 -3.83 18.11
CA SER A 30 -20.93 -2.58 17.32
C SER A 30 -21.95 -1.57 17.79
N PHE A 31 -21.65 -0.29 17.62
CA PHE A 31 -22.53 0.82 18.00
C PHE A 31 -22.24 2.07 17.16
N GLN A 32 -23.19 3.01 17.16
CA GLN A 32 -22.98 4.37 16.64
C GLN A 32 -22.34 5.23 17.75
N PRO A 33 -21.10 5.72 17.57
CA PRO A 33 -20.39 6.44 18.62
C PRO A 33 -21.13 7.73 18.98
N LEU A 34 -21.50 7.87 20.26
CA LEU A 34 -22.29 8.99 20.80
C LEU A 34 -23.67 9.16 20.12
N GLY A 35 -24.21 8.09 19.49
CA GLY A 35 -25.47 8.15 18.76
C GLY A 35 -25.36 8.74 17.35
N PHE A 36 -24.14 8.99 16.86
CA PHE A 36 -23.88 9.52 15.52
C PHE A 36 -23.33 8.45 14.58
N GLN A 37 -23.47 8.67 13.28
CA GLN A 37 -22.93 7.77 12.27
C GLN A 37 -21.40 7.69 12.35
N SER A 38 -20.87 6.55 11.93
CA SER A 38 -19.45 6.30 11.78
C SER A 38 -19.19 5.41 10.58
N ARG A 39 -18.47 5.91 9.58
CA ARG A 39 -17.99 5.08 8.44
C ARG A 39 -16.49 4.96 8.49
N ASP A 40 -15.80 5.65 7.59
CA ASP A 40 -14.35 5.72 7.59
C ASP A 40 -13.84 6.17 8.95
N MET A 41 -12.85 5.44 9.44
CA MET A 41 -12.37 5.62 10.79
C MET A 41 -10.87 5.34 10.92
N GLY A 42 -10.27 5.97 11.90
CA GLY A 42 -8.91 5.73 12.35
C GLY A 42 -8.85 5.74 13.87
N LEU A 43 -7.71 5.34 14.43
CA LEU A 43 -7.45 5.43 15.86
C LEU A 43 -6.14 6.19 16.07
N TYR A 44 -6.14 7.05 17.09
CA TYR A 44 -4.93 7.74 17.54
C TYR A 44 -4.78 7.53 19.05
N LYS A 45 -3.60 7.09 19.48
CA LYS A 45 -3.22 7.01 20.89
C LYS A 45 -2.14 8.04 21.15
N ASP A 46 -2.45 8.99 22.02
CA ASP A 46 -1.53 10.07 22.35
C ASP A 46 -0.46 9.61 23.35
N THR A 47 0.57 10.45 23.50
CA THR A 47 1.75 10.19 24.34
C THR A 47 1.41 10.05 25.84
N ASP A 48 0.28 10.58 26.28
CA ASP A 48 -0.23 10.43 27.66
C ASP A 48 -1.01 9.12 27.89
N GLY A 49 -1.20 8.32 26.83
CA GLY A 49 -1.96 7.08 26.86
C GLY A 49 -3.46 7.24 26.59
N THR A 50 -3.98 8.46 26.44
CA THR A 50 -5.36 8.71 26.00
C THR A 50 -5.52 8.28 24.54
N ALA A 51 -6.62 7.60 24.22
CA ALA A 51 -6.92 7.18 22.86
C ALA A 51 -8.17 7.88 22.30
N TYR A 52 -8.20 8.02 20.98
CA TYR A 52 -9.22 8.74 20.26
C TYR A 52 -9.66 7.95 19.03
N LEU A 53 -10.97 7.92 18.81
CA LEU A 53 -11.59 7.53 17.55
C LEU A 53 -11.58 8.73 16.61
N LEU A 54 -11.03 8.54 15.42
CA LEU A 54 -11.19 9.45 14.29
C LEU A 54 -12.33 8.86 13.45
N THR A 55 -13.40 9.61 13.19
CA THR A 55 -14.57 9.03 12.50
C THR A 55 -15.28 10.02 11.60
N GLU A 56 -15.60 9.58 10.38
CA GLU A 56 -16.47 10.28 9.45
C GLU A 56 -17.95 10.07 9.80
N ASP A 57 -18.70 11.16 9.80
CA ASP A 57 -20.15 11.19 9.81
C ASP A 57 -20.63 12.01 8.59
N ARG A 58 -21.39 11.38 7.70
CA ARG A 58 -21.85 12.05 6.46
C ARG A 58 -22.67 13.30 6.75
N ALA A 59 -23.48 13.29 7.82
CA ALA A 59 -24.32 14.41 8.22
C ALA A 59 -23.52 15.51 8.93
N ASN A 60 -22.65 15.14 9.87
CA ASN A 60 -22.00 16.10 10.77
C ASN A 60 -20.55 16.46 10.42
N GLY A 61 -19.86 15.63 9.62
CA GLY A 61 -18.47 15.81 9.21
C GLY A 61 -17.48 14.89 9.95
N LEU A 62 -16.20 15.23 9.90
CA LEU A 62 -15.14 14.45 10.53
C LEU A 62 -14.99 14.77 12.01
N ARG A 63 -14.91 13.76 12.87
CA ARG A 63 -14.88 13.92 14.33
C ARG A 63 -13.65 13.27 14.96
N ILE A 64 -13.19 13.88 16.05
CA ILE A 64 -12.29 13.27 17.03
C ILE A 64 -13.11 13.00 18.27
N ASP A 65 -13.27 11.74 18.63
CA ASP A 65 -13.98 11.35 19.85
C ASP A 65 -13.02 10.65 20.82
N LYS A 66 -13.05 11.04 22.10
CA LYS A 66 -12.25 10.45 23.16
C LYS A 66 -12.76 9.05 23.52
N LEU A 67 -11.85 8.09 23.69
CA LEU A 67 -12.16 6.74 24.16
C LEU A 67 -12.08 6.62 25.69
N SER A 68 -12.74 5.61 26.25
CA SER A 68 -12.61 5.21 27.65
C SER A 68 -11.20 4.72 27.97
N GLY A 69 -10.83 4.64 29.25
CA GLY A 69 -9.48 4.22 29.67
C GLY A 69 -9.13 2.77 29.29
N ASP A 70 -10.13 1.93 29.05
CA ASP A 70 -9.97 0.56 28.52
C ASP A 70 -10.06 0.49 26.98
N TYR A 71 -10.28 1.63 26.32
CA TYR A 71 -10.46 1.81 24.87
C TYR A 71 -11.67 1.10 24.26
N LEU A 72 -12.61 0.60 25.06
CA LEU A 72 -13.74 -0.21 24.57
C LEU A 72 -14.99 0.61 24.23
N SER A 73 -15.05 1.88 24.62
CA SER A 73 -16.21 2.74 24.41
C SER A 73 -15.79 4.18 24.09
N VAL A 74 -16.71 4.94 23.49
CA VAL A 74 -16.53 6.36 23.18
C VAL A 74 -17.18 7.20 24.29
N VAL A 75 -16.43 8.16 24.83
CA VAL A 75 -16.81 8.94 26.02
C VAL A 75 -17.35 10.32 25.66
N SER A 76 -16.70 11.05 24.75
CA SER A 76 -17.08 12.42 24.42
C SER A 76 -16.49 12.88 23.08
N ASN A 77 -17.18 13.76 22.37
CA ASN A 77 -16.60 14.46 21.22
C ASN A 77 -15.56 15.48 21.70
N VAL A 78 -14.43 15.56 21.00
CA VAL A 78 -13.31 16.47 21.29
C VAL A 78 -13.25 17.59 20.25
N TYR A 79 -13.47 17.25 18.98
CA TYR A 79 -13.51 18.20 17.89
C TYR A 79 -14.36 17.66 16.73
N THR A 80 -14.94 18.57 15.95
CA THR A 80 -15.67 18.27 14.73
C THR A 80 -15.32 19.28 13.64
N TRP A 81 -14.90 18.80 12.48
CA TRP A 81 -14.86 19.59 11.25
C TRP A 81 -16.21 19.47 10.55
N ALA A 82 -16.80 20.61 10.18
CA ALA A 82 -18.06 20.62 9.43
C ALA A 82 -17.86 20.19 7.96
N GLU A 83 -16.65 20.37 7.44
CA GLU A 83 -16.25 19.91 6.12
C GLU A 83 -16.33 18.38 6.00
N LYS A 84 -16.48 17.94 4.75
CA LYS A 84 -16.78 16.55 4.41
C LYS A 84 -15.51 15.82 4.00
N TYR A 85 -14.90 15.18 4.99
CA TYR A 85 -13.68 14.39 4.85
C TYR A 85 -13.86 12.98 5.42
N GLU A 86 -13.18 12.00 4.80
CA GLU A 86 -13.12 10.58 5.18
C GLU A 86 -11.67 10.09 5.23
N ALA A 87 -11.46 8.80 5.46
CA ALA A 87 -10.15 8.15 5.58
C ALA A 87 -9.14 8.87 6.53
N PRO A 88 -9.49 9.10 7.81
CA PRO A 88 -8.70 9.96 8.68
C PRO A 88 -7.47 9.27 9.29
N ALA A 89 -6.36 10.00 9.38
CA ALA A 89 -5.16 9.61 10.12
C ALA A 89 -4.60 10.79 10.93
N VAL A 90 -4.14 10.55 12.16
CA VAL A 90 -3.51 11.59 13.00
C VAL A 90 -2.10 11.17 13.39
N ILE A 91 -1.18 12.14 13.36
CA ILE A 91 0.13 12.05 13.99
C ILE A 91 0.37 13.26 14.88
N LYS A 92 1.35 13.13 15.77
CA LYS A 92 1.91 14.24 16.54
C LYS A 92 3.39 14.36 16.22
N SER A 93 3.82 15.54 15.80
CA SER A 93 5.23 15.81 15.54
C SER A 93 6.03 15.80 16.84
N SER A 94 7.36 15.69 16.74
CA SER A 94 8.27 15.85 17.87
C SER A 94 8.18 17.22 18.55
N SER A 95 7.69 18.25 17.84
CA SER A 95 7.39 19.58 18.38
C SER A 95 6.02 19.70 19.05
N GLY A 96 5.26 18.60 19.15
CA GLY A 96 3.95 18.58 19.80
C GLY A 96 2.78 19.11 18.96
N VAL A 97 2.97 19.27 17.64
CA VAL A 97 1.89 19.67 16.72
C VAL A 97 1.18 18.43 16.20
N TYR A 98 -0.14 18.39 16.33
CA TYR A 98 -0.99 17.37 15.72
C TYR A 98 -1.24 17.70 14.25
N PHE A 99 -1.22 16.67 13.42
CA PHE A 99 -1.61 16.72 12.02
C PHE A 99 -2.76 15.74 11.81
N MET A 100 -3.87 16.22 11.28
CA MET A 100 -4.98 15.40 10.78
C MET A 100 -4.85 15.31 9.27
N PHE A 101 -4.82 14.10 8.72
CA PHE A 101 -4.88 13.81 7.28
C PHE A 101 -6.21 13.18 6.96
N ALA A 102 -6.81 13.53 5.82
CA ALA A 102 -8.08 12.95 5.39
C ALA A 102 -8.29 13.11 3.87
N SER A 103 -9.07 12.22 3.26
CA SER A 103 -9.52 12.36 1.86
C SER A 103 -10.87 13.07 1.78
N GLN A 104 -11.20 13.62 0.61
CA GLN A 104 -12.56 14.07 0.32
C GLN A 104 -13.48 12.88 0.01
N LEU A 105 -14.79 13.11 -0.03
CA LEU A 105 -15.81 12.06 -0.23
C LEU A 105 -16.06 11.79 -1.73
N THR A 106 -15.22 10.98 -2.37
CA THR A 106 -15.34 10.64 -3.80
C THR A 106 -15.57 9.15 -4.05
N GLY A 107 -15.99 8.41 -3.02
CA GLY A 107 -16.17 6.96 -3.08
C GLY A 107 -14.83 6.29 -3.40
N TRP A 108 -14.83 5.39 -4.38
CA TRP A 108 -13.60 4.68 -4.79
C TRP A 108 -12.61 5.53 -5.59
N ASN A 109 -13.03 6.69 -6.12
CA ASN A 109 -12.13 7.56 -6.88
C ASN A 109 -11.18 8.28 -5.91
N THR A 110 -9.90 8.34 -6.26
CA THR A 110 -8.90 9.09 -5.49
C THR A 110 -9.04 10.59 -5.72
N ASN A 111 -8.73 11.39 -4.71
CA ASN A 111 -8.75 12.86 -4.75
C ASN A 111 -7.49 13.45 -4.11
N ASP A 112 -7.31 14.76 -4.21
CA ASP A 112 -6.25 15.44 -3.46
C ASP A 112 -6.62 15.40 -1.97
N ASN A 113 -5.97 14.51 -1.23
CA ASN A 113 -6.13 14.41 0.21
C ASN A 113 -5.53 15.64 0.89
N MET A 114 -6.09 15.97 2.04
CA MET A 114 -5.85 17.20 2.75
C MET A 114 -5.27 16.92 4.13
N TYR A 115 -4.62 17.92 4.71
CA TYR A 115 -4.21 17.92 6.09
C TYR A 115 -4.57 19.23 6.80
N SER A 116 -4.72 19.16 8.12
CA SER A 116 -4.93 20.28 9.04
C SER A 116 -4.04 20.11 10.28
N THR A 117 -3.70 21.20 10.97
CA THR A 117 -2.80 21.18 12.13
C THR A 117 -3.37 21.88 13.36
N SER A 118 -2.98 21.43 14.55
CA SER A 118 -3.27 22.11 15.82
C SER A 118 -2.24 21.75 16.89
N THR A 119 -2.11 22.56 17.93
CA THR A 119 -1.35 22.22 19.15
C THR A 119 -2.22 21.53 20.21
N SER A 120 -3.53 21.39 19.96
CA SER A 120 -4.47 20.63 20.79
C SER A 120 -5.44 19.84 19.92
N LEU A 121 -5.77 18.61 20.30
CA LEU A 121 -6.80 17.83 19.60
C LEU A 121 -8.18 18.52 19.65
N SER A 122 -8.45 19.36 20.66
CA SER A 122 -9.66 20.17 20.77
C SER A 122 -9.66 21.43 19.88
N GLY A 123 -8.59 21.63 19.10
CA GLY A 123 -8.43 22.80 18.26
C GLY A 123 -7.96 24.07 18.99
N PRO A 124 -8.00 25.22 18.30
CA PRO A 124 -8.48 25.37 16.91
C PRO A 124 -7.57 24.65 15.92
N TRP A 125 -8.18 24.09 14.87
CA TRP A 125 -7.46 23.45 13.76
C TRP A 125 -7.29 24.43 12.61
N SER A 126 -6.16 24.36 11.90
CA SER A 126 -5.90 25.22 10.75
C SER A 126 -6.84 24.91 9.57
N ALA A 127 -6.95 25.83 8.61
CA ALA A 127 -7.55 25.51 7.33
C ALA A 127 -6.85 24.32 6.66
N TRP A 128 -7.64 23.51 5.94
CA TRP A 128 -7.17 22.33 5.22
C TRP A 128 -6.27 22.71 4.04
N LYS A 129 -5.20 21.93 3.82
CA LYS A 129 -4.24 22.12 2.71
C LYS A 129 -3.86 20.77 2.09
N THR A 130 -3.47 20.75 0.83
CA THR A 130 -2.89 19.56 0.19
C THR A 130 -1.47 19.31 0.70
N PHE A 131 -1.07 18.05 0.86
CA PHE A 131 0.32 17.65 1.18
C PHE A 131 1.04 16.97 0.02
N ALA A 132 0.33 16.55 -1.02
CA ALA A 132 0.88 16.10 -2.30
C ALA A 132 0.64 17.18 -3.38
N PRO A 133 1.31 17.11 -4.56
CA PRO A 133 1.04 18.04 -5.65
C PRO A 133 -0.44 18.03 -6.04
N SER A 134 -1.05 19.21 -6.14
CA SER A 134 -2.45 19.33 -6.54
C SER A 134 -2.67 18.71 -7.93
N GLY A 135 -3.77 17.99 -8.09
CA GLY A 135 -4.12 17.23 -9.28
C GLY A 135 -3.47 15.84 -9.35
N SER A 136 -2.51 15.52 -8.47
CA SER A 136 -1.94 14.17 -8.41
C SER A 136 -2.92 13.15 -7.84
N ARG A 137 -3.98 13.60 -7.17
CA ARG A 137 -4.94 12.77 -6.43
C ARG A 137 -4.24 11.92 -5.38
N THR A 138 -3.32 12.57 -4.66
CA THR A 138 -2.40 11.96 -3.70
C THR A 138 -1.67 10.76 -4.30
N TRP A 139 -1.08 10.97 -5.48
CA TRP A 139 -0.43 9.92 -6.27
C TRP A 139 -1.35 8.73 -6.59
N ASP A 140 -2.60 9.04 -6.95
CA ASP A 140 -3.65 8.05 -7.22
C ASP A 140 -3.82 7.09 -6.03
N SER A 141 -4.00 7.65 -4.82
CA SER A 141 -4.25 6.89 -3.60
C SER A 141 -5.11 7.64 -2.58
N GLN A 142 -5.64 6.91 -1.60
CA GLN A 142 -6.43 7.42 -0.49
C GLN A 142 -5.71 7.11 0.83
N THR A 143 -5.61 8.10 1.73
CA THR A 143 -5.00 7.96 3.06
C THR A 143 -5.57 6.76 3.80
N THR A 144 -4.72 5.96 4.45
CA THR A 144 -5.16 4.90 5.38
C THR A 144 -4.47 5.04 6.73
N PHE A 145 -3.18 5.37 6.74
CA PHE A 145 -2.41 5.58 7.95
C PHE A 145 -1.21 6.49 7.69
N VAL A 146 -0.62 7.04 8.75
CA VAL A 146 0.69 7.70 8.68
C VAL A 146 1.55 7.10 9.77
N LEU A 147 2.56 6.32 9.38
CA LEU A 147 3.40 5.57 10.30
C LEU A 147 4.58 6.45 10.76
N PRO A 148 4.70 6.78 12.05
CA PRO A 148 5.92 7.36 12.59
C PRO A 148 7.05 6.33 12.59
N ILE A 149 8.24 6.73 12.13
CA ILE A 149 9.45 5.91 12.17
C ILE A 149 10.68 6.78 12.48
N GLY A 150 11.31 6.53 13.63
CA GLY A 150 12.28 7.48 14.18
C GLY A 150 11.65 8.87 14.34
N ASN A 151 12.25 9.89 13.72
CA ASN A 151 11.71 11.25 13.67
C ASN A 151 10.97 11.57 12.36
N ASN A 152 10.77 10.58 11.49
CA ASN A 152 10.15 10.75 10.19
C ASN A 152 8.79 10.04 10.11
N PHE A 153 8.11 10.18 8.97
CA PHE A 153 6.79 9.63 8.75
C PHE A 153 6.69 8.97 7.38
N ILE A 154 5.92 7.88 7.31
CA ILE A 154 5.57 7.21 6.07
C ILE A 154 4.08 7.43 5.85
N TYR A 155 3.72 8.15 4.79
CA TYR A 155 2.35 8.16 4.29
C TYR A 155 2.01 6.74 3.83
N MET A 156 0.88 6.22 4.26
CA MET A 156 0.34 4.96 3.78
C MET A 156 -1.03 5.24 3.18
N GLY A 157 -1.19 4.88 1.92
CA GLY A 157 -2.47 4.95 1.21
C GLY A 157 -2.78 3.70 0.42
N ASP A 158 -4.06 3.56 0.07
CA ASP A 158 -4.60 2.52 -0.78
C ASP A 158 -4.91 3.08 -2.16
N ARG A 159 -4.48 2.37 -3.21
CA ARG A 159 -4.92 2.59 -4.59
C ARG A 159 -6.02 1.59 -4.90
N TRP A 160 -7.25 2.01 -4.68
CA TRP A 160 -8.42 1.16 -4.86
C TRP A 160 -8.68 0.81 -6.31
N PHE A 161 -9.10 -0.44 -6.53
CA PHE A 161 -9.65 -0.86 -7.80
C PHE A 161 -11.03 -1.50 -7.59
N SER A 162 -12.08 -0.69 -7.67
CA SER A 162 -13.43 -1.03 -7.19
C SER A 162 -14.09 -2.22 -7.89
N SER A 163 -13.81 -2.44 -9.18
CA SER A 163 -14.35 -3.59 -9.93
C SER A 163 -13.62 -4.90 -9.63
N ASN A 164 -12.45 -4.84 -8.99
CA ASN A 164 -11.72 -6.02 -8.52
C ASN A 164 -10.81 -5.65 -7.34
N LEU A 165 -11.33 -5.73 -6.11
CA LEU A 165 -10.62 -5.27 -4.92
C LEU A 165 -9.29 -5.99 -4.68
N MET A 166 -9.13 -7.23 -5.16
CA MET A 166 -7.87 -7.99 -5.09
C MET A 166 -6.72 -7.32 -5.85
N ARG A 167 -7.04 -6.48 -6.84
CA ARG A 167 -6.06 -5.70 -7.59
C ARG A 167 -5.63 -4.42 -6.88
N SER A 168 -6.33 -4.00 -5.83
CA SER A 168 -5.94 -2.79 -5.09
C SER A 168 -4.52 -2.94 -4.54
N THR A 169 -3.73 -1.87 -4.63
CA THR A 169 -2.32 -1.88 -4.22
C THR A 169 -2.05 -0.82 -3.18
N TYR A 170 -0.91 -0.91 -2.53
CA TYR A 170 -0.47 0.06 -1.55
C TYR A 170 0.39 1.16 -2.19
N VAL A 171 0.21 2.40 -1.73
CA VAL A 171 1.07 3.54 -2.05
C VAL A 171 1.65 4.06 -0.75
N TRP A 172 2.86 3.62 -0.43
CA TRP A 172 3.57 4.06 0.77
C TRP A 172 4.76 4.92 0.37
N LEU A 173 4.85 6.12 0.92
CA LEU A 173 5.81 7.14 0.50
C LEU A 173 6.37 7.90 1.72
N PRO A 174 7.64 8.36 1.66
CA PRO A 174 8.18 9.27 2.65
C PRO A 174 7.34 10.54 2.75
N LEU A 175 6.94 10.90 3.98
CA LEU A 175 6.20 12.10 4.31
C LEU A 175 7.08 13.03 5.17
N THR A 176 7.34 14.22 4.67
CA THR A 176 8.14 15.23 5.39
C THR A 176 7.22 16.10 6.24
N ILE A 177 7.52 16.17 7.54
CA ILE A 177 6.87 17.07 8.50
C ILE A 177 7.90 18.11 8.98
N SER A 178 7.59 19.39 8.84
CA SER A 178 8.43 20.49 9.34
C SER A 178 7.57 21.64 9.84
N GLY A 179 7.70 21.97 11.13
CA GLY A 179 6.83 22.95 11.79
C GLY A 179 5.36 22.53 11.71
N THR A 180 4.57 23.25 10.92
CA THR A 180 3.14 23.00 10.64
C THR A 180 2.90 22.56 9.18
N THR A 181 3.97 22.20 8.47
CA THR A 181 3.91 21.81 7.05
C THR A 181 4.09 20.31 6.89
N ALA A 182 3.17 19.68 6.16
CA ALA A 182 3.30 18.33 5.65
C ALA A 182 3.55 18.37 4.13
N SER A 183 4.48 17.57 3.63
CA SER A 183 4.84 17.55 2.21
C SER A 183 5.27 16.16 1.73
N MET A 184 4.72 15.74 0.60
CA MET A 184 4.98 14.49 -0.10
C MET A 184 5.10 14.76 -1.63
N PRO A 185 6.18 15.42 -2.06
CA PRO A 185 6.30 15.98 -3.41
C PRO A 185 6.69 14.94 -4.47
N THR A 186 7.09 13.73 -4.08
CA THR A 186 7.69 12.75 -4.99
C THR A 186 6.96 11.42 -4.90
N ASN A 187 6.52 10.92 -6.07
CA ASN A 187 6.04 9.55 -6.24
C ASN A 187 7.23 8.63 -6.54
N TYR A 188 7.77 8.01 -5.51
CA TYR A 188 8.89 7.09 -5.66
C TYR A 188 8.41 5.75 -6.24
N VAL A 189 8.97 5.36 -7.40
CA VAL A 189 8.76 4.01 -7.97
C VAL A 189 9.33 2.94 -7.04
N ASN A 190 10.47 3.24 -6.40
CA ASN A 190 11.08 2.49 -5.33
C ASN A 190 11.77 3.47 -4.35
N TRP A 191 11.87 3.06 -3.09
CA TRP A 191 12.53 3.82 -2.03
C TRP A 191 13.00 2.88 -0.94
N VAL A 192 13.90 3.37 -0.09
CA VAL A 192 14.48 2.61 1.02
C VAL A 192 14.21 3.30 2.34
N VAL A 193 14.04 2.49 3.38
CA VAL A 193 13.93 2.94 4.76
C VAL A 193 14.86 2.12 5.63
N ASP A 194 15.66 2.80 6.45
CA ASP A 194 16.30 2.18 7.60
C ASP A 194 15.30 2.16 8.75
N VAL A 195 14.81 0.98 9.10
CA VAL A 195 13.79 0.82 10.14
C VAL A 195 14.27 1.14 11.55
N ASN A 196 15.59 1.19 11.78
CA ASN A 196 16.16 1.50 13.08
C ASN A 196 16.29 3.01 13.29
N THR A 197 16.64 3.74 12.24
CA THR A 197 16.88 5.20 12.31
C THR A 197 15.71 6.02 11.78
N GLY A 198 14.85 5.42 10.96
CA GLY A 198 13.82 6.10 10.18
C GLY A 198 14.36 6.88 9.00
N ALA A 199 15.66 6.76 8.66
CA ALA A 199 16.22 7.42 7.49
C ALA A 199 15.58 6.87 6.21
N MET A 200 15.17 7.77 5.31
CA MET A 200 14.49 7.42 4.07
C MET A 200 15.15 8.13 2.89
N GLY A 201 15.12 7.49 1.73
CA GLY A 201 15.65 8.06 0.50
C GLY A 201 15.14 7.36 -0.74
N ALA A 202 15.45 7.95 -1.90
CA ALA A 202 15.22 7.31 -3.18
C ALA A 202 15.88 5.92 -3.19
N GLY A 203 15.21 4.96 -3.82
CA GLY A 203 15.81 3.65 -4.00
C GLY A 203 16.93 3.73 -5.04
N PRO A 204 17.76 2.69 -5.13
CA PRO A 204 18.75 2.60 -6.19
C PRO A 204 18.08 2.62 -7.57
N SER A 205 18.86 3.04 -8.58
CA SER A 205 18.48 2.80 -9.98
C SER A 205 18.29 1.30 -10.21
N GLU A 206 17.59 0.94 -11.29
CA GLU A 206 17.33 -0.46 -11.62
C GLU A 206 17.87 -0.77 -13.02
N ASN A 207 18.52 -1.93 -13.14
CA ASN A 207 18.66 -2.61 -14.43
C ASN A 207 17.31 -3.24 -14.81
N TRP A 208 17.05 -3.38 -16.10
CA TRP A 208 15.90 -4.15 -16.58
C TRP A 208 16.31 -5.18 -17.62
N TYR A 209 15.58 -6.29 -17.65
CA TYR A 209 15.81 -7.41 -18.55
C TYR A 209 14.47 -7.79 -19.20
N GLU A 210 14.40 -7.68 -20.53
CA GLU A 210 13.20 -8.03 -21.29
C GLU A 210 12.98 -9.55 -21.28
N ALA A 211 11.74 -9.98 -21.07
CA ALA A 211 11.42 -11.40 -20.99
C ALA A 211 11.63 -12.10 -22.35
N GLU A 212 11.30 -11.44 -23.46
CA GLU A 212 11.48 -11.97 -24.81
C GLU A 212 12.95 -12.15 -25.23
N SER A 213 13.88 -11.55 -24.48
CA SER A 213 15.33 -11.73 -24.67
C SER A 213 15.93 -12.81 -23.76
N ALA A 214 15.12 -13.36 -22.85
CA ALA A 214 15.56 -14.36 -21.89
C ALA A 214 15.50 -15.79 -22.48
N SER A 215 16.04 -16.76 -21.76
CA SER A 215 16.02 -18.16 -22.21
C SER A 215 14.67 -18.80 -21.89
N LEU A 216 14.05 -19.42 -22.89
CA LEU A 216 12.78 -20.12 -22.76
C LEU A 216 12.97 -21.63 -22.86
N SER A 217 12.18 -22.39 -22.10
CA SER A 217 12.10 -23.84 -22.21
C SER A 217 10.69 -24.35 -21.94
N GLY A 218 10.43 -25.62 -22.27
CA GLY A 218 9.09 -26.20 -22.20
C GLY A 218 8.16 -25.51 -23.19
N SER A 219 6.95 -25.16 -22.74
CA SER A 219 5.95 -24.43 -23.54
C SER A 219 6.06 -22.91 -23.49
N ALA A 220 7.00 -22.34 -22.74
CA ALA A 220 7.10 -20.88 -22.62
C ALA A 220 7.42 -20.25 -23.99
N VAL A 221 6.69 -19.19 -24.34
CA VAL A 221 6.77 -18.59 -25.68
C VAL A 221 6.53 -17.08 -25.63
N THR A 222 7.20 -16.35 -26.52
CA THR A 222 6.97 -14.93 -26.70
C THR A 222 5.61 -14.69 -27.37
N ALA A 223 4.86 -13.71 -26.85
CA ALA A 223 3.58 -13.26 -27.35
C ALA A 223 3.56 -11.73 -27.48
N SER A 224 2.70 -11.22 -28.35
CA SER A 224 2.51 -9.77 -28.51
C SER A 224 1.79 -9.18 -27.31
N CYS A 225 2.28 -8.06 -26.82
CA CYS A 225 1.65 -7.29 -25.75
C CYS A 225 1.76 -5.79 -26.06
N SER A 226 0.64 -5.14 -26.34
CA SER A 226 0.64 -3.74 -26.79
C SER A 226 1.09 -2.73 -25.72
N GLY A 227 0.90 -3.05 -24.43
CA GLY A 227 1.31 -2.19 -23.32
C GLY A 227 2.66 -2.57 -22.69
N CYS A 228 3.32 -3.61 -23.19
CA CYS A 228 4.60 -4.08 -22.69
C CYS A 228 5.77 -3.31 -23.29
N SER A 229 6.90 -3.34 -22.60
CA SER A 229 8.18 -2.94 -23.18
C SER A 229 8.45 -3.81 -24.41
N GLY A 230 9.04 -3.22 -25.46
CA GLY A 230 9.31 -3.97 -26.71
C GLY A 230 8.06 -4.53 -27.41
N THR A 231 6.84 -4.17 -26.98
CA THR A 231 5.55 -4.71 -27.45
C THR A 231 5.41 -6.23 -27.31
N SER A 232 6.18 -6.85 -26.42
CA SER A 232 6.25 -8.31 -26.27
C SER A 232 6.22 -8.72 -24.80
N ALA A 233 5.80 -9.94 -24.53
CA ALA A 233 5.88 -10.59 -23.24
C ALA A 233 6.14 -12.09 -23.45
N VAL A 234 6.52 -12.81 -22.41
CA VAL A 234 6.60 -14.27 -22.43
C VAL A 234 5.44 -14.85 -21.65
N GLY A 235 4.64 -15.65 -22.34
CA GLY A 235 3.52 -16.39 -21.77
C GLY A 235 3.74 -17.90 -21.76
N TYR A 236 2.68 -18.65 -21.44
CA TYR A 236 2.71 -20.11 -21.33
C TYR A 236 3.78 -20.64 -20.35
N ILE A 237 4.11 -19.83 -19.34
CA ILE A 237 4.99 -20.20 -18.23
C ILE A 237 4.19 -21.10 -17.28
N GLY A 238 4.71 -22.31 -17.02
CA GLY A 238 4.01 -23.36 -16.29
C GLY A 238 3.10 -24.22 -17.17
N GLY A 239 1.97 -24.65 -16.60
CA GLY A 239 1.01 -25.53 -17.26
C GLY A 239 1.57 -26.92 -17.58
N SER A 240 0.83 -27.69 -18.38
CA SER A 240 1.20 -29.08 -18.74
C SER A 240 2.49 -29.19 -19.56
N GLY A 241 2.85 -28.13 -20.30
CA GLY A 241 4.10 -28.04 -21.05
C GLY A 241 5.31 -27.63 -20.22
N ASN A 242 5.13 -27.40 -18.91
CA ASN A 242 6.18 -26.98 -17.97
C ASN A 242 7.02 -25.81 -18.51
N GLY A 243 6.37 -24.78 -19.05
CA GLY A 243 7.07 -23.61 -19.57
C GLY A 243 7.91 -22.92 -18.49
N VAL A 244 9.15 -22.56 -18.80
CA VAL A 244 10.03 -21.81 -17.89
C VAL A 244 10.69 -20.66 -18.63
N LEU A 245 10.64 -19.48 -18.01
CA LEU A 245 11.35 -18.28 -18.41
C LEU A 245 12.58 -18.11 -17.49
N THR A 246 13.77 -17.97 -18.06
CA THR A 246 15.01 -17.80 -17.28
C THR A 246 15.81 -16.60 -17.74
N PHE A 247 15.88 -15.59 -16.89
CA PHE A 247 16.81 -14.46 -17.00
C PHE A 247 18.20 -14.91 -16.55
N ASN A 248 19.13 -14.93 -17.49
CA ASN A 248 20.54 -15.20 -17.25
C ASN A 248 21.32 -13.89 -17.13
N ASN A 249 22.52 -13.99 -16.57
CA ASN A 249 23.46 -12.89 -16.47
C ASN A 249 22.92 -11.66 -15.70
N VAL A 250 22.08 -11.90 -14.69
CA VAL A 250 21.47 -10.82 -13.90
C VAL A 250 22.54 -10.19 -13.01
N ALA A 251 22.75 -8.88 -13.19
CA ALA A 251 23.85 -8.15 -12.57
C ALA A 251 23.44 -7.52 -11.24
N SER A 252 24.34 -7.62 -10.26
CA SER A 252 24.30 -6.86 -9.01
C SER A 252 25.69 -6.35 -8.67
N SER A 253 25.83 -5.13 -8.15
CA SER A 253 27.14 -4.59 -7.76
C SER A 253 27.62 -5.17 -6.42
N ALA A 254 26.71 -5.66 -5.58
CA ALA A 254 27.01 -6.21 -4.27
C ALA A 254 26.31 -7.55 -4.02
N SER A 255 26.90 -8.39 -3.16
CA SER A 255 26.21 -9.54 -2.60
C SER A 255 25.27 -9.04 -1.49
N THR A 256 23.96 -9.02 -1.76
CA THR A 256 23.01 -8.33 -0.89
C THR A 256 21.60 -8.89 -1.00
N ARG A 257 20.79 -8.64 0.02
CA ARG A 257 19.36 -8.89 -0.01
C ARG A 257 18.67 -7.70 -0.67
N THR A 258 17.90 -7.96 -1.72
CA THR A 258 17.22 -6.93 -2.49
C THR A 258 15.80 -7.36 -2.88
N THR A 259 15.06 -6.45 -3.51
CA THR A 259 13.69 -6.67 -3.98
C THR A 259 13.66 -6.57 -5.48
N LEU A 260 13.42 -7.69 -6.17
CA LEU A 260 13.19 -7.67 -7.61
C LEU A 260 11.73 -7.30 -7.87
N ARG A 261 11.48 -6.56 -8.95
CA ARG A 261 10.11 -6.32 -9.43
C ARG A 261 9.93 -7.05 -10.76
N ILE A 262 8.88 -7.85 -10.85
CA ILE A 262 8.51 -8.57 -12.06
C ILE A 262 7.33 -7.82 -12.66
N LYS A 263 7.53 -7.24 -13.85
CA LYS A 263 6.46 -6.68 -14.66
C LYS A 263 5.73 -7.82 -15.33
N HIS A 264 4.44 -7.94 -15.06
CA HIS A 264 3.65 -9.10 -15.47
C HIS A 264 2.31 -8.68 -16.04
N LEU A 265 1.66 -9.60 -16.75
CA LEU A 265 0.29 -9.50 -17.23
C LEU A 265 -0.53 -10.65 -16.64
N ASN A 266 -1.70 -10.32 -16.12
CA ASN A 266 -2.66 -11.32 -15.70
C ASN A 266 -4.05 -10.82 -16.06
N GLY A 267 -4.58 -11.31 -17.19
CA GLY A 267 -5.92 -10.98 -17.66
C GLY A 267 -7.05 -11.66 -16.88
N ASP A 268 -6.74 -12.54 -15.93
CA ASP A 268 -7.75 -13.21 -15.11
C ASP A 268 -8.34 -12.26 -14.06
N THR A 269 -9.49 -12.63 -13.49
CA THR A 269 -10.11 -11.88 -12.38
C THR A 269 -9.50 -12.21 -11.01
N THR A 270 -8.64 -13.23 -10.94
CA THR A 270 -7.97 -13.67 -9.71
C THR A 270 -6.46 -13.73 -9.91
N GLN A 271 -5.70 -13.69 -8.81
CA GLN A 271 -4.25 -13.85 -8.88
C GLN A 271 -3.85 -15.23 -9.42
N ARG A 272 -2.81 -15.24 -10.27
CA ARG A 272 -2.05 -16.45 -10.58
C ARG A 272 -0.89 -16.58 -9.62
N TYR A 273 -0.31 -17.78 -9.55
CA TYR A 273 0.90 -18.02 -8.77
C TYR A 273 1.97 -18.60 -9.68
N GLY A 274 3.22 -18.18 -9.44
CA GLY A 274 4.39 -18.79 -10.07
C GLY A 274 5.47 -19.06 -9.05
N THR A 275 6.34 -20.01 -9.39
CA THR A 275 7.55 -20.30 -8.63
C THR A 275 8.68 -19.46 -9.21
N VAL A 276 9.19 -18.50 -8.43
CA VAL A 276 10.35 -17.69 -8.80
C VAL A 276 11.57 -18.25 -8.09
N THR A 277 12.57 -18.70 -8.86
CA THR A 277 13.81 -19.27 -8.33
C THR A 277 14.97 -18.36 -8.66
N VAL A 278 15.62 -17.82 -7.62
CA VAL A 278 16.81 -16.97 -7.76
C VAL A 278 18.00 -17.68 -7.15
N ASN A 279 19.04 -17.93 -7.96
CA ASN A 279 20.24 -18.64 -7.54
C ASN A 279 19.95 -19.97 -6.82
N GLY A 280 18.96 -20.71 -7.31
CA GLY A 280 18.52 -21.99 -6.74
C GLY A 280 17.54 -21.90 -5.56
N VAL A 281 17.21 -20.70 -5.07
CA VAL A 281 16.24 -20.50 -3.97
C VAL A 281 14.87 -20.15 -4.54
N ALA A 282 13.91 -21.05 -4.38
CA ALA A 282 12.54 -20.91 -4.87
C ALA A 282 11.62 -20.18 -3.86
N GLN A 283 10.75 -19.33 -4.38
CA GLN A 283 9.68 -18.66 -3.64
C GLN A 283 8.39 -18.66 -4.48
N THR A 284 7.25 -18.84 -3.82
CA THR A 284 5.95 -18.65 -4.46
C THR A 284 5.62 -17.17 -4.51
N VAL A 285 5.34 -16.65 -5.71
CA VAL A 285 4.96 -15.26 -5.94
C VAL A 285 3.54 -15.22 -6.51
N ALA A 286 2.70 -14.35 -5.94
CA ALA A 286 1.37 -14.05 -6.46
C ALA A 286 1.47 -12.96 -7.52
N PHE A 287 0.81 -13.17 -8.66
CA PHE A 287 0.70 -12.22 -9.75
C PHE A 287 -0.75 -11.74 -9.83
N LEU A 288 -1.00 -10.56 -9.28
CA LEU A 288 -2.35 -9.97 -9.21
C LEU A 288 -2.89 -9.67 -10.63
N PRO A 289 -4.22 -9.68 -10.83
CA PRO A 289 -4.85 -9.20 -12.05
C PRO A 289 -4.29 -7.85 -12.51
N THR A 290 -4.05 -7.70 -13.80
CA THR A 290 -3.67 -6.42 -14.41
C THR A 290 -4.87 -5.66 -14.94
N ALA A 291 -4.65 -4.47 -15.51
CA ALA A 291 -5.75 -3.57 -15.85
C ALA A 291 -6.71 -4.12 -16.91
N ASP A 292 -6.12 -4.77 -17.90
CA ASP A 292 -6.76 -5.11 -19.17
C ASP A 292 -6.06 -6.32 -19.82
N GLY A 293 -5.18 -7.01 -19.07
CA GLY A 293 -4.34 -8.09 -19.60
C GLY A 293 -3.20 -7.63 -20.53
N GLN A 294 -3.09 -6.33 -20.83
CA GLN A 294 -2.12 -5.76 -21.78
C GLN A 294 -1.21 -4.69 -21.15
N THR A 295 -1.64 -4.08 -20.05
CA THR A 295 -0.89 -3.09 -19.28
C THR A 295 -0.17 -3.80 -18.12
N PRO A 296 1.17 -3.81 -18.09
CA PRO A 296 1.91 -4.52 -17.05
C PRO A 296 1.63 -4.04 -15.63
N GLY A 297 1.36 -4.99 -14.74
CA GLY A 297 1.34 -4.81 -13.30
C GLY A 297 2.75 -4.92 -12.71
N SER A 298 2.84 -5.07 -11.39
CA SER A 298 4.11 -5.37 -10.73
C SER A 298 3.89 -6.33 -9.57
N SER A 299 4.65 -7.41 -9.58
CA SER A 299 4.83 -8.29 -8.42
C SER A 299 6.24 -8.12 -7.90
N VAL A 300 6.48 -8.40 -6.62
CA VAL A 300 7.80 -8.25 -6.00
C VAL A 300 8.25 -9.54 -5.34
N VAL A 301 9.56 -9.75 -5.28
CA VAL A 301 10.16 -10.89 -4.59
C VAL A 301 11.46 -10.46 -3.90
N HIS A 302 11.62 -10.85 -2.63
CA HIS A 302 12.80 -10.51 -1.83
C HIS A 302 13.83 -11.63 -1.88
N VAL A 303 15.00 -11.36 -2.44
CA VAL A 303 15.98 -12.38 -2.80
C VAL A 303 17.39 -11.96 -2.40
N ASN A 304 18.31 -12.91 -2.38
CA ASN A 304 19.73 -12.62 -2.24
C ASN A 304 20.38 -12.71 -3.62
N LEU A 305 21.05 -11.64 -4.03
CA LEU A 305 21.91 -11.64 -5.21
C LEU A 305 23.36 -11.76 -4.78
N ASN A 306 24.18 -12.36 -5.64
CA ASN A 306 25.63 -12.35 -5.58
C ASN A 306 26.15 -11.13 -6.35
N SER A 307 27.25 -10.53 -5.90
CA SER A 307 27.97 -9.53 -6.69
C SER A 307 28.43 -10.11 -8.03
N GLY A 308 28.37 -9.30 -9.09
CA GLY A 308 28.65 -9.69 -10.46
C GLY A 308 27.39 -10.05 -11.25
N SER A 309 27.57 -10.69 -12.39
CA SER A 309 26.49 -11.03 -13.32
C SER A 309 26.09 -12.50 -13.29
N SER A 310 26.67 -13.34 -12.44
CA SER A 310 26.36 -14.78 -12.45
C SER A 310 24.96 -15.15 -11.92
N ASN A 311 24.14 -14.16 -11.52
CA ASN A 311 22.83 -14.45 -10.98
C ASN A 311 21.87 -14.95 -12.07
N THR A 312 21.01 -15.87 -11.66
CA THR A 312 19.93 -16.40 -12.49
C THR A 312 18.59 -16.20 -11.79
N VAL A 313 17.59 -15.83 -12.57
CA VAL A 313 16.21 -15.68 -12.10
C VAL A 313 15.32 -16.46 -13.06
N SER A 314 14.68 -17.52 -12.58
CA SER A 314 13.73 -18.30 -13.37
C SER A 314 12.32 -18.21 -12.81
N ILE A 315 11.34 -18.26 -13.69
CA ILE A 315 9.91 -18.22 -13.37
C ILE A 315 9.27 -19.44 -14.03
N ALA A 316 8.57 -20.23 -13.22
CA ALA A 316 7.86 -21.42 -13.64
C ALA A 316 6.43 -21.45 -13.06
N GLY A 317 5.63 -22.42 -13.51
CA GLY A 317 4.31 -22.68 -12.93
C GLY A 317 4.37 -23.04 -11.44
N TYR A 318 3.24 -22.88 -10.76
CA TYR A 318 3.04 -23.31 -9.38
C TYR A 318 1.91 -24.34 -9.32
N ASN A 319 2.15 -25.48 -8.64
CA ASN A 319 1.19 -26.59 -8.52
C ASN A 319 0.55 -27.03 -9.86
N GLY A 320 1.35 -27.10 -10.92
CA GLY A 320 0.90 -27.49 -12.26
C GLY A 320 0.10 -26.42 -13.02
N GLY A 321 -0.15 -25.26 -12.40
CA GLY A 321 -0.83 -24.12 -13.03
C GLY A 321 0.08 -23.28 -13.91
N TYR A 322 -0.53 -22.36 -14.64
CA TYR A 322 0.18 -21.30 -15.36
C TYR A 322 0.53 -20.14 -14.41
N ALA A 323 1.73 -19.59 -14.56
CA ALA A 323 2.07 -18.29 -14.00
C ALA A 323 1.44 -17.16 -14.83
N ALA A 324 1.70 -15.91 -14.45
CA ALA A 324 1.40 -14.75 -15.29
C ALA A 324 2.36 -14.67 -16.48
N ASP A 325 1.94 -13.99 -17.54
CA ASP A 325 2.86 -13.62 -18.61
C ASP A 325 3.80 -12.53 -18.09
N VAL A 326 5.05 -12.52 -18.53
CA VAL A 326 6.09 -11.63 -17.99
C VAL A 326 6.58 -10.69 -19.09
N ASP A 327 6.55 -9.39 -18.82
CA ASP A 327 7.07 -8.31 -19.65
C ASP A 327 8.58 -8.19 -19.42
N ARG A 328 8.98 -7.88 -18.18
CA ARG A 328 10.38 -7.67 -17.82
C ARG A 328 10.68 -7.82 -16.35
N LEU A 329 11.95 -8.09 -16.06
CA LEU A 329 12.49 -8.11 -14.71
C LEU A 329 13.21 -6.79 -14.40
N MET A 330 12.87 -6.15 -13.29
CA MET A 330 13.54 -4.95 -12.77
C MET A 330 14.40 -5.35 -11.56
N VAL A 331 15.68 -4.96 -11.60
CA VAL A 331 16.70 -5.39 -10.63
C VAL A 331 17.42 -4.17 -10.07
N PRO A 332 17.27 -3.86 -8.77
CA PRO A 332 18.02 -2.79 -8.12
C PRO A 332 19.53 -2.90 -8.31
N VAL A 333 20.16 -1.81 -8.75
CA VAL A 333 21.61 -1.64 -8.77
C VAL A 333 22.06 -1.45 -7.33
N SER A 334 22.47 -2.55 -6.71
CA SER A 334 22.73 -2.64 -5.27
C SER A 334 24.22 -2.81 -4.99
#